data_AF-A0A4Q7MAU6-F1
#
_entry.id   AF-A0A4Q7MAU6-F1
#
_cell.length_a   1.000
_cell.length_b   1.000
_cell.length_c   1.000
_cell.angle_alpha   90.00
_cell.angle_beta   90.00
_cell.angle_gamma   90.00
#
_symmetry.space_group_name_H-M   'P 1'
#
loop_
_entity.id
_entity.type
_entity.pdbx_description
1 polymer ?
#
loop_
_entity_poly.entity_id
_entity_poly.type
_entity_poly.pdbx_seq_one_letter_code
_entity_poly.pdbx_strand_id
1 'polypeptide(L)' 'MASESTPGARRKQLIIGLAVGALVGVGISFWTGFWLWLAAGLAVGLAAGALIKPPAE' A
#
# COMPACT_ATOMS: atom_id res chain seq x y z
N MET A 1 20.73 -21.07 -6.48
CA MET A 1 19.30 -21.27 -6.82
C MET A 1 18.65 -19.91 -6.83
N ALA A 2 18.53 -19.31 -8.01
CA ALA A 2 17.88 -18.01 -8.18
C ALA A 2 16.37 -18.27 -8.23
N SER A 3 15.71 -18.24 -7.08
CA SER A 3 14.24 -18.26 -7.04
C SER A 3 13.74 -16.98 -7.70
N GLU A 4 13.05 -17.19 -8.80
CA GLU A 4 12.42 -16.21 -9.66
C GLU A 4 11.42 -15.38 -8.83
N SER A 5 11.91 -14.28 -8.24
CA SER A 5 11.07 -13.22 -7.69
C SER A 5 10.27 -12.65 -8.85
N THR A 6 9.12 -13.25 -9.15
CA THR A 6 8.31 -12.90 -10.31
C THR A 6 8.00 -11.40 -10.20
N PRO A 7 8.35 -10.56 -11.20
CA PRO A 7 8.08 -9.12 -11.19
C PRO A 7 6.61 -8.78 -10.86
N GLY A 8 5.69 -9.73 -11.10
CA GLY A 8 4.28 -9.66 -10.73
C GLY A 8 4.00 -9.61 -9.23
N ALA A 9 4.79 -10.24 -8.36
CA ALA A 9 4.56 -10.23 -6.91
C ALA A 9 4.83 -8.84 -6.31
N ARG A 10 5.93 -8.20 -6.74
CA ARG A 10 6.27 -6.82 -6.35
C ARG A 10 5.22 -5.82 -6.84
N ARG A 11 4.72 -6.00 -8.07
CA ARG A 11 3.66 -5.15 -8.63
C ARG A 11 2.33 -5.36 -7.89
N LYS A 12 1.93 -6.60 -7.60
CA LYS A 12 0.74 -6.91 -6.80
C LYS A 12 0.83 -6.31 -5.40
N GLN A 13 1.97 -6.41 -4.74
CA GLN A 13 2.16 -5.87 -3.40
C GLN A 13 2.06 -4.35 -3.37
N LEU A 14 2.60 -3.67 -4.38
CA LEU A 14 2.47 -2.22 -4.52
C LEU A 14 1.00 -1.81 -4.73
N ILE A 15 0.27 -2.58 -5.55
CA ILE A 15 -1.18 -2.38 -5.77
C ILE A 15 -1.96 -2.61 -4.47
N ILE A 16 -1.64 -3.66 -3.71
CA ILE A 16 -2.30 -3.98 -2.43
C ILE A 16 -2.01 -2.90 -1.40
N GLY A 17 -0.76 -2.46 -1.25
CA GLY A 17 -0.39 -1.38 -0.32
C GLY A 17 -1.12 -0.09 -0.65
N LEU A 18 -1.19 0.27 -1.94
CA LEU A 18 -1.92 1.44 -2.40
C LEU A 18 -3.44 1.30 -2.20
N ALA A 19 -4.01 0.13 -2.47
CA ALA A 19 -5.44 -0.15 -2.29
C ALA A 19 -5.85 -0.08 -0.81
N VAL A 20 -5.04 -0.69 0.08
CA VAL A 20 -5.27 -0.66 1.53
C VAL A 20 -5.12 0.76 2.07
N GLY A 21 -4.06 1.47 1.68
CA GLY A 21 -3.85 2.87 2.09
C GLY A 21 -4.98 3.80 1.62
N ALA A 22 -5.47 3.60 0.39
CA ALA A 22 -6.62 4.32 -0.12
C ALA A 22 -7.90 3.98 0.65
N LEU A 23 -8.19 2.70 0.91
CA LEU A 23 -9.39 2.29 1.66
C LEU A 23 -9.41 2.86 3.08
N VAL A 24 -8.29 2.75 3.79
CA VAL A 24 -8.14 3.26 5.15
C VAL A 24 -8.18 4.78 5.16
N GLY A 25 -7.48 5.43 4.22
CA GLY A 25 -7.50 6.89 4.08
C GLY A 25 -8.90 7.44 3.79
N VAL A 26 -9.64 6.80 2.88
CA VAL A 26 -11.04 7.16 2.58
C VAL A 26 -11.92 6.95 3.81
N GLY A 27 -11.82 5.79 4.48
CA GLY A 27 -12.63 5.49 5.66
C GLY A 27 -12.41 6.48 6.79
N ILE A 28 -11.16 6.83 7.09
CA ILE A 28 -10.82 7.81 8.13
C ILE A 28 -11.22 9.22 7.69
N SER A 29 -11.01 9.61 6.44
CA SER A 29 -11.47 10.91 5.93
C SER A 29 -12.99 11.08 5.99
N PHE A 30 -13.74 10.03 5.69
CA PHE A 30 -15.20 10.04 5.80
C PHE A 30 -15.67 10.13 7.24
N TRP A 31 -14.99 9.42 8.15
CA TRP A 31 -15.32 9.43 9.58
C TRP A 31 -14.98 10.77 10.27
N THR A 32 -13.83 11.35 9.94
CA THR A 32 -13.31 12.55 10.58
C THR A 32 -13.74 13.84 9.88
N GLY A 33 -14.31 13.75 8.68
CA GLY A 33 -14.61 14.89 7.80
C GLY A 33 -13.36 15.60 7.25
N PHE A 34 -12.17 15.05 7.50
CA PHE A 34 -10.90 15.70 7.22
C PHE A 34 -10.21 15.06 6.01
N TRP A 35 -10.17 15.80 4.89
CA TRP A 35 -9.67 15.30 3.61
C TRP A 35 -8.16 15.02 3.56
N LEU A 36 -7.36 15.61 4.45
CA LEU A 36 -5.91 15.36 4.49
C LEU A 36 -5.56 13.91 4.91
N TRP A 37 -6.48 13.21 5.57
CA TRP A 37 -6.32 11.79 5.90
C TRP A 37 -6.28 10.90 4.64
N LEU A 38 -6.92 11.31 3.55
CA LEU A 38 -6.85 10.62 2.27
C LEU A 38 -5.42 10.65 1.69
N ALA A 39 -4.80 11.84 1.70
CA ALA A 39 -3.44 12.02 1.22
C ALA A 39 -2.43 11.26 2.11
N ALA A 40 -2.63 11.28 3.42
CA ALA A 40 -1.84 10.51 4.37
C ALA A 40 -2.00 9.00 4.14
N GLY A 41 -3.23 8.51 3.93
CA GLY A 41 -3.52 7.11 3.63
C GLY A 41 -2.87 6.63 2.32
N LEU A 42 -2.91 7.46 1.27
CA LEU A 42 -2.21 7.18 0.01
C LEU A 42 -0.69 7.17 0.19
N ALA A 43 -0.12 8.14 0.90
CA ALA A 43 1.32 8.20 1.16
C ALA A 43 1.79 7.00 1.99
N VAL A 44 1.05 6.63 3.03
CA VAL A 44 1.34 5.46 3.87
C VAL A 44 1.14 4.16 3.10
N GLY A 45 0.11 4.03 2.29
CA GLY A 45 -0.11 2.84 1.45
C GLY A 45 0.97 2.63 0.41
N LEU A 46 1.43 3.72 -0.21
CA LEU A 46 2.53 3.72 -1.16
C LEU A 46 3.86 3.41 -0.46
N ALA A 47 4.11 4.04 0.69
CA ALA A 47 5.29 3.76 1.51
C ALA A 47 5.30 2.32 2.01
N ALA A 48 4.19 1.79 2.52
CA ALA A 48 4.09 0.41 3.00
C ALA A 48 4.22 -0.60 1.84
N GLY A 49 3.59 -0.33 0.69
CA GLY A 49 3.72 -1.14 -0.52
C GLY A 49 5.13 -1.12 -1.12
N ALA A 50 5.89 -0.05 -0.90
CA ALA A 50 7.28 0.09 -1.34
C ALA A 50 8.32 -0.41 -0.31
N LEU A 51 8.04 -0.28 0.99
CA LEU A 51 8.96 -0.57 2.10
C LEU A 51 8.84 -1.99 2.61
N ILE A 52 7.67 -2.64 2.53
CA ILE A 52 7.59 -4.06 2.87
C ILE A 52 8.41 -4.82 1.83
N LYS A 53 9.61 -5.24 2.22
CA LYS A 53 10.44 -6.17 1.47
C LYS A 53 9.61 -7.44 1.24
N PRO A 54 9.53 -7.97 0.00
CA PRO A 54 8.72 -9.15 -0.27
C PRO A 54 9.08 -10.26 0.72
N PRO A 55 8.10 -11.03 1.24
CA PRO A 55 8.40 -12.18 2.08
C PRO A 55 9.40 -13.04 1.32
N ALA A 56 10.60 -13.17 1.90
CA ALA A 56 11.58 -14.11 1.42
C ALA A 56 11.03 -15.49 1.74
N GLU A 57 10.55 -16.17 0.69
CA GLU A 57 10.46 -17.62 0.63
C GLU A 57 11.39 -18.10 -0.48
#